data_AF-A0A9E5YB68-F1
#
_entry.id   AF-A0A9E5YB68-F1
#
_cell.length_a   1.000
_cell.length_b   1.000
_cell.length_c   1.000
_cell.angle_alpha   90.00
_cell.angle_beta   90.00
_cell.angle_gamma   90.00
#
_symmetry.space_group_name_H-M   'P 1'
#
loop_
_entity.id
_entity.type
_entity.pdbx_description
1 polymer ?
#
loop_
_entity_poly.entity_id
_entity_poly.type
_entity_poly.pdbx_seq_one_letter_code
_entity_poly.pdbx_strand_id
1 'polypeptide(L)'
;MQSKFGNVVKVQRPEKLLEEDLVEIETMASEMKAALIKVEPSLGQDLDVLKGHGYIKNKSPLCPSATIYIDLTKSEDELGRSLSRSCKYSIRRARREGVDIKFYRKPFGEVLEGFYKIHKSTGHQKKFYTQSFEDISKKVEVFGDNAILATVSSDGEVTGANLYLGFGEGVWYIHGG
;
A
#
# COMPACT_ATOMS: atom_id res chain seq x y z
N MET A 1 -14.75 -5.34 19.06
CA MET A 1 -16.13 -5.05 18.59
C MET A 1 -16.63 -6.27 17.83
N GLN A 2 -17.60 -7.04 18.36
CA GLN A 2 -18.12 -8.22 17.65
C GLN A 2 -19.06 -7.78 16.53
N SER A 3 -18.75 -8.17 15.29
CA SER A 3 -19.59 -7.94 14.12
C SER A 3 -20.88 -8.77 14.21
N LYS A 4 -22.05 -8.15 13.95
CA LYS A 4 -23.33 -8.85 13.83
C LYS A 4 -23.39 -9.82 12.63
N PHE A 5 -22.47 -9.69 11.68
CA PHE A 5 -22.40 -10.49 10.46
C PHE A 5 -21.31 -11.58 10.52
N GLY A 6 -20.73 -11.81 11.69
CA GLY A 6 -19.54 -12.66 11.87
C GLY A 6 -18.25 -11.95 11.47
N ASN A 7 -17.12 -12.56 11.82
CA ASN A 7 -15.80 -12.04 11.48
C ASN A 7 -15.38 -12.51 10.08
N VAL A 8 -14.49 -11.77 9.42
CA VAL A 8 -13.90 -12.19 8.15
C VAL A 8 -12.40 -12.29 8.33
N VAL A 9 -11.84 -13.46 8.04
CA VAL A 9 -10.39 -13.68 8.03
C VAL A 9 -9.89 -13.47 6.61
N LYS A 10 -8.87 -12.62 6.48
CA LYS A 10 -8.23 -12.30 5.21
C LYS A 10 -6.75 -12.67 5.33
N VAL A 11 -6.32 -13.66 4.56
CA VAL A 11 -4.92 -14.09 4.48
C VAL A 11 -4.38 -13.65 3.13
N GLN A 12 -3.66 -12.53 3.12
CA GLN A 12 -3.24 -11.85 1.90
C GLN A 12 -1.75 -12.05 1.65
N ARG A 13 -1.39 -12.42 0.41
CA ARG A 13 -0.01 -12.62 -0.05
C ARG A 13 0.83 -13.68 0.72
N PRO A 14 0.28 -14.81 1.21
CA PRO A 14 1.15 -15.91 1.62
C PRO A 14 1.91 -16.43 0.38
N GLU A 15 3.15 -16.89 0.53
CA GLU A 15 3.94 -17.39 -0.60
C GLU A 15 3.29 -18.63 -1.23
N LYS A 16 3.11 -19.68 -0.42
CA LYS A 16 2.36 -20.89 -0.73
C LYS A 16 1.64 -21.33 0.53
N LEU A 17 0.49 -21.95 0.35
CA LEU A 17 -0.31 -22.58 1.38
C LEU A 17 -0.27 -24.09 1.14
N LEU A 18 0.24 -24.81 2.13
CA LEU A 18 0.19 -26.25 2.25
C LEU A 18 -1.07 -26.67 3.02
N GLU A 19 -1.36 -27.98 3.05
CA GLU A 19 -2.50 -28.50 3.81
C GLU A 19 -2.42 -28.14 5.29
N GLU A 20 -1.23 -28.20 5.90
CA GLU A 20 -1.01 -27.84 7.30
C GLU A 20 -1.32 -26.36 7.59
N ASP A 21 -0.94 -25.45 6.67
CA ASP A 21 -1.26 -24.02 6.80
C ASP A 21 -2.78 -23.79 6.76
N LEU A 22 -3.50 -24.51 5.88
CA LEU A 22 -4.95 -24.40 5.78
C LEU A 22 -5.65 -24.89 7.04
N VAL A 23 -5.20 -26.02 7.60
CA VAL A 23 -5.73 -26.54 8.88
C VAL A 23 -5.53 -25.52 10.00
N GLU A 24 -4.35 -24.90 10.08
CA GLU A 24 -4.09 -23.85 11.09
C GLU A 24 -5.01 -22.64 10.88
N ILE A 25 -5.07 -22.11 9.66
CA ILE A 25 -5.93 -20.96 9.31
C ILE A 25 -7.40 -21.23 9.65
N GLU A 26 -7.91 -22.42 9.30
CA GLU A 26 -9.29 -22.82 9.54
C GLU A 26 -9.59 -22.97 11.03
N THR A 27 -8.65 -23.53 11.79
CA THR A 27 -8.76 -23.68 13.24
C THR A 27 -8.86 -22.31 13.91
N MET A 28 -7.93 -21.40 13.60
CA MET A 28 -7.94 -20.03 14.13
C MET A 28 -9.21 -19.27 13.71
N ALA A 29 -9.64 -19.43 12.46
CA ALA A 29 -10.86 -18.79 11.95
C ALA A 29 -12.11 -19.29 12.68
N SER A 30 -12.17 -20.59 13.00
CA SER A 30 -13.26 -21.20 13.77
C SER A 30 -13.32 -20.64 15.20
N GLU A 31 -12.17 -20.56 15.89
CA GLU A 31 -12.05 -19.96 17.23
C GLU A 31 -12.49 -18.49 17.25
N MET A 32 -12.13 -17.75 16.19
CA MET A 32 -12.54 -16.36 15.98
C MET A 32 -14.01 -16.22 15.53
N LYS A 33 -14.75 -17.33 15.35
CA LYS A 33 -16.13 -17.35 14.82
C LYS A 33 -16.23 -16.59 13.50
N ALA A 34 -15.26 -16.83 12.61
CA ALA A 34 -15.24 -16.24 11.29
C ALA A 34 -16.36 -16.85 10.42
N ALA A 35 -17.14 -15.99 9.78
CA ALA A 35 -18.15 -16.40 8.81
C ALA A 35 -17.54 -16.66 7.41
N LEU A 36 -16.34 -16.13 7.15
CA LEU A 36 -15.67 -16.25 5.86
C LEU A 36 -14.16 -16.22 6.04
N ILE A 37 -13.48 -17.14 5.36
CA ILE A 37 -12.04 -17.12 5.16
C ILE A 37 -11.78 -16.76 3.69
N LYS A 38 -10.87 -15.81 3.47
CA LYS A 38 -10.42 -15.46 2.13
C LYS A 38 -8.90 -15.46 2.06
N VAL A 39 -8.37 -16.35 1.25
CA VAL A 39 -6.94 -16.48 0.99
C VAL A 39 -6.59 -15.89 -0.39
N GLU A 40 -5.47 -15.18 -0.47
CA GLU A 40 -4.94 -14.60 -1.71
C GLU A 40 -3.43 -14.91 -1.84
N PRO A 41 -3.05 -16.17 -2.09
CA PRO A 41 -1.66 -16.60 -2.18
C PRO A 41 -0.93 -16.03 -3.40
N SER A 42 0.41 -16.05 -3.34
CA SER A 42 1.30 -15.67 -4.43
C SER A 42 1.19 -16.60 -5.64
N LEU A 43 1.80 -16.17 -6.74
CA LEU A 43 1.85 -16.96 -7.98
C LEU A 43 2.52 -18.31 -7.75
N GLY A 44 1.97 -19.36 -8.38
CA GLY A 44 2.51 -20.72 -8.27
C GLY A 44 1.92 -21.55 -7.12
N GLN A 45 0.89 -21.06 -6.45
CA GLN A 45 0.07 -21.86 -5.54
C GLN A 45 -0.52 -23.08 -6.28
N ASP A 46 -0.43 -24.25 -5.66
CA ASP A 46 -1.19 -25.43 -6.09
C ASP A 46 -2.67 -25.23 -5.72
N LEU A 47 -3.52 -25.15 -6.75
CA LEU A 47 -4.94 -24.92 -6.57
C LEU A 47 -5.67 -26.18 -6.07
N ASP A 48 -5.09 -27.37 -6.25
CA ASP A 48 -5.74 -28.61 -5.82
C ASP A 48 -5.66 -28.77 -4.30
N VAL A 49 -4.60 -28.26 -3.64
CA VAL A 49 -4.53 -28.12 -2.18
C VAL A 49 -5.70 -27.27 -1.65
N LEU A 50 -5.94 -26.10 -2.26
CA LEU A 50 -7.05 -25.22 -1.87
C LEU A 50 -8.41 -25.87 -2.10
N LYS A 51 -8.62 -26.50 -3.27
CA LYS A 51 -9.88 -27.17 -3.59
C LYS A 51 -10.14 -28.39 -2.71
N GLY A 52 -9.10 -29.11 -2.32
CA GLY A 52 -9.18 -30.25 -1.40
C GLY A 52 -9.78 -29.86 -0.04
N HIS A 53 -9.51 -28.64 0.42
CA HIS A 53 -10.09 -28.03 1.61
C HIS A 53 -11.42 -27.29 1.36
N GLY A 54 -11.99 -27.39 0.15
CA GLY A 54 -13.28 -26.78 -0.17
C GLY A 54 -13.24 -25.28 -0.50
N TYR A 55 -12.06 -24.68 -0.66
CA TYR A 55 -11.96 -23.30 -1.13
C TYR A 55 -12.41 -23.18 -2.58
N ILE A 56 -13.15 -22.10 -2.86
CA ILE A 56 -13.63 -21.77 -4.21
C ILE A 56 -13.02 -20.46 -4.71
N LYS A 57 -12.82 -20.37 -6.02
CA LYS A 57 -12.29 -19.16 -6.66
C LYS A 57 -13.26 -17.99 -6.48
N ASN A 58 -12.79 -16.91 -5.86
CA ASN A 58 -13.50 -15.64 -5.77
C ASN A 58 -13.15 -14.72 -6.95
N LYS A 59 -14.12 -14.02 -7.53
CA LYS A 59 -13.93 -13.07 -8.65
C LYS A 59 -13.65 -11.63 -8.22
N SER A 60 -13.71 -11.34 -6.94
CA SER A 60 -13.50 -10.00 -6.37
C SER A 60 -12.24 -10.05 -5.52
N PRO A 61 -11.03 -9.76 -6.04
CA PRO A 61 -9.81 -9.76 -5.22
C PRO A 61 -9.77 -8.55 -4.27
N LEU A 62 -9.12 -8.70 -3.12
CA LEU A 62 -8.80 -7.63 -2.17
C LEU A 62 -7.38 -7.07 -2.41
N CYS A 63 -6.45 -7.90 -2.91
CA CYS A 63 -5.13 -7.47 -3.34
C CYS A 63 -5.11 -7.00 -4.80
N PRO A 64 -4.26 -6.02 -5.15
CA PRO A 64 -3.92 -5.72 -6.53
C PRO A 64 -3.33 -6.97 -7.23
N SER A 65 -3.74 -7.21 -8.48
CA SER A 65 -3.26 -8.35 -9.28
C SER A 65 -1.86 -8.16 -9.87
N ALA A 66 -1.36 -6.92 -9.88
CA ALA A 66 -0.03 -6.57 -10.36
C ALA A 66 0.55 -5.44 -9.50
N THR A 67 1.87 -5.47 -9.32
CA THR A 67 2.63 -4.44 -8.61
C THR A 67 3.80 -4.01 -9.49
N ILE A 68 4.08 -2.72 -9.54
CA ILE A 68 5.25 -2.17 -10.25
C ILE A 68 6.40 -2.11 -9.24
N TYR A 69 7.56 -2.67 -9.63
CA TYR A 69 8.78 -2.63 -8.84
C TYR A 69 9.81 -1.71 -9.49
N ILE A 70 10.49 -0.93 -8.65
CA ILE A 70 11.65 -0.13 -9.03
C ILE A 70 12.83 -0.67 -8.25
N ASP A 71 13.86 -1.13 -8.95
CA ASP A 71 15.08 -1.66 -8.36
C ASP A 71 15.99 -0.51 -7.91
N LEU A 72 15.95 -0.19 -6.62
CA LEU A 72 16.74 0.89 -6.01
C LEU A 72 18.22 0.51 -5.78
N THR A 73 18.66 -0.71 -6.13
CA THR A 73 20.08 -1.08 -6.07
C THR A 73 20.88 -0.50 -7.25
N LYS A 74 20.18 -0.09 -8.32
CA LYS A 74 20.77 0.57 -9.49
C LYS A 74 21.21 1.99 -9.17
N SER A 75 22.23 2.45 -9.87
CA SER A 75 22.67 3.85 -9.80
C SER A 75 21.59 4.82 -10.33
N GLU A 76 21.65 6.08 -9.90
CA GLU A 76 20.74 7.13 -10.41
C GLU A 76 20.80 7.28 -11.94
N ASP A 77 21.98 7.11 -12.53
CA ASP A 77 22.17 7.16 -13.98
C ASP A 77 21.46 6.00 -14.69
N GLU A 78 21.56 4.79 -14.16
CA GLU A 78 20.89 3.60 -14.71
C GLU A 78 19.37 3.71 -14.57
N LEU A 79 18.89 4.11 -13.38
CA LEU A 79 17.48 4.40 -13.14
C LEU A 79 16.99 5.48 -14.11
N GLY A 80 17.72 6.58 -14.21
CA GLY A 80 17.44 7.70 -15.10
C GLY A 80 17.34 7.27 -16.55
N ARG A 81 18.25 6.40 -17.04
CA ARG A 81 18.21 5.86 -18.40
C ARG A 81 16.98 4.97 -18.63
N SER A 82 16.56 4.20 -17.62
CA SER A 82 15.41 3.30 -17.70
C SER A 82 14.05 4.02 -17.74
N LEU A 83 13.98 5.29 -17.30
CA LEU A 83 12.74 6.07 -17.31
C LEU A 83 12.22 6.30 -18.74
N SER A 84 10.89 6.27 -18.90
CA SER A 84 10.22 6.60 -20.15
C SER A 84 10.49 8.05 -20.57
N ARG A 85 10.34 8.34 -21.88
CA ARG A 85 10.50 9.70 -22.41
C ARG A 85 9.56 10.70 -21.74
N SER A 86 8.31 10.30 -21.46
CA SER A 86 7.33 11.14 -20.78
C SER A 86 7.73 11.41 -19.32
N CYS A 87 8.20 10.41 -18.59
CA CYS A 87 8.70 10.58 -17.24
C CYS A 87 9.89 11.56 -17.18
N LYS A 88 10.90 11.37 -18.04
CA LYS A 88 12.05 12.28 -18.18
C LYS A 88 11.62 13.71 -18.50
N TYR A 89 10.61 13.88 -19.36
CA TYR A 89 10.04 15.19 -19.67
C TYR A 89 9.38 15.83 -18.44
N SER A 90 8.54 15.10 -17.70
CA SER A 90 7.87 15.61 -16.50
C SER A 90 8.87 16.02 -15.42
N ILE A 91 9.92 15.24 -15.17
CA ILE A 91 10.96 15.58 -14.19
C ILE A 91 11.69 16.88 -14.59
N ARG A 92 12.09 17.02 -15.86
CA ARG A 92 12.74 18.25 -16.35
C ARG A 92 11.81 19.46 -16.26
N ARG A 93 10.53 19.28 -16.58
CA ARG A 93 9.52 20.33 -16.47
C ARG A 93 9.37 20.80 -15.02
N ALA A 94 9.19 19.87 -14.08
CA ALA A 94 9.07 20.18 -12.65
C ALA A 94 10.30 20.96 -12.14
N ARG A 95 11.51 20.52 -12.51
CA ARG A 95 12.75 21.24 -12.17
C ARG A 95 12.79 22.66 -12.76
N ARG A 96 12.36 22.84 -14.01
CA ARG A 96 12.31 24.15 -14.68
C ARG A 96 11.27 25.08 -14.05
N GLU A 97 10.16 24.52 -13.58
CA GLU A 97 9.10 25.24 -12.87
C GLU A 97 9.48 25.56 -11.41
N GLY A 98 10.64 25.09 -10.93
CA GLY A 98 11.18 25.48 -9.62
C GLY A 98 10.43 24.86 -8.44
N VAL A 99 9.81 23.69 -8.62
CA VAL A 99 9.10 23.02 -7.52
C VAL A 99 10.07 22.67 -6.38
N ASP A 100 9.62 22.87 -5.14
CA ASP A 100 10.37 22.52 -3.93
C ASP A 100 9.89 21.15 -3.42
N ILE A 101 10.82 20.26 -3.07
CA ILE A 101 10.50 18.92 -2.56
C ILE A 101 11.09 18.78 -1.16
N LYS A 102 10.25 18.43 -0.19
CA LYS A 102 10.66 18.16 1.20
C LYS A 102 10.33 16.74 1.59
N PHE A 103 11.24 16.13 2.35
CA PHE A 103 11.08 14.79 2.90
C PHE A 103 11.02 14.87 4.43
N TYR A 104 10.04 14.16 5.00
CA TYR A 104 9.82 14.05 6.44
C TYR A 104 9.89 12.58 6.82
N ARG A 105 10.73 12.24 7.80
CA ARG A 105 10.72 10.93 8.47
C ARG A 105 9.84 11.02 9.70
N LYS A 106 9.05 9.97 9.94
CA LYS A 106 8.11 9.91 11.07
C LYS A 106 7.21 11.17 11.12
N PRO A 107 6.49 11.51 10.04
CA PRO A 107 5.74 12.78 9.94
C PRO A 107 4.55 12.82 10.91
N PHE A 108 4.50 13.83 11.78
CA PHE A 108 3.40 14.04 12.74
C PHE A 108 2.91 15.49 12.75
N GLY A 109 1.78 15.72 13.45
CA GLY A 109 1.18 17.04 13.61
C GLY A 109 0.74 17.64 12.28
N GLU A 110 0.98 18.94 12.11
CA GLU A 110 0.52 19.72 10.96
C GLU A 110 1.00 19.17 9.61
N VAL A 111 2.18 18.55 9.58
CA VAL A 111 2.74 17.95 8.36
C VAL A 111 1.87 16.77 7.88
N LEU A 112 1.48 15.88 8.79
CA LEU A 112 0.64 14.73 8.46
C LEU A 112 -0.80 15.13 8.17
N GLU A 113 -1.33 16.11 8.93
CA GLU A 113 -2.65 16.69 8.68
C GLU A 113 -2.73 17.37 7.31
N GLY A 114 -1.68 18.10 6.92
CA GLY A 114 -1.54 18.71 5.60
C GLY A 114 -1.61 17.68 4.48
N PHE A 115 -0.81 16.60 4.58
CA PHE A 115 -0.90 15.46 3.66
C PHE A 115 -2.30 14.87 3.59
N TYR A 116 -2.95 14.63 4.74
CA TYR A 116 -4.28 14.02 4.77
C TYR A 116 -5.34 14.89 4.10
N LYS A 117 -5.28 16.22 4.25
CA LYS A 117 -6.19 17.15 3.56
C LYS A 117 -6.07 17.01 2.04
N ILE A 118 -4.84 16.94 1.52
CA ILE A 118 -4.58 16.76 0.08
C ILE A 118 -5.08 15.38 -0.36
N HIS A 119 -4.66 14.30 0.32
CA HIS A 119 -5.07 12.93 -0.01
C HIS A 119 -6.60 12.75 -0.03
N LYS A 120 -7.30 13.31 0.97
CA LYS A 120 -8.77 13.27 1.06
C LYS A 120 -9.43 14.07 -0.07
N SER A 121 -8.90 15.25 -0.41
CA SER A 121 -9.37 16.05 -1.55
C SER A 121 -9.22 15.28 -2.86
N THR A 122 -8.06 14.70 -3.11
CA THR A 122 -7.78 13.87 -4.29
C THR A 122 -8.70 12.65 -4.37
N GLY A 123 -8.96 11.98 -3.24
CA GLY A 123 -9.94 10.91 -3.13
C GLY A 123 -11.35 11.33 -3.52
N HIS A 124 -11.81 12.48 -3.02
CA HIS A 124 -13.11 13.04 -3.36
C HIS A 124 -13.22 13.38 -4.86
N GLN A 125 -12.21 14.07 -5.42
CA GLN A 125 -12.19 14.46 -6.83
C GLN A 125 -12.16 13.25 -7.77
N LYS A 126 -11.33 12.24 -7.45
CA LYS A 126 -11.17 11.02 -8.27
C LYS A 126 -12.14 9.90 -7.91
N LYS A 127 -13.04 10.12 -6.95
CA LYS A 127 -14.11 9.20 -6.53
C LYS A 127 -13.60 7.83 -6.05
N PHE A 128 -12.54 7.80 -5.25
CA PHE A 128 -12.05 6.57 -4.60
C PHE A 128 -12.12 6.67 -3.08
N TYR A 129 -12.16 5.51 -2.43
CA TYR A 129 -12.19 5.42 -0.97
C TYR A 129 -10.85 5.85 -0.36
N THR A 130 -10.90 6.77 0.61
CA THR A 130 -9.76 7.16 1.41
C THR A 130 -9.90 6.62 2.83
N GLN A 131 -8.80 6.11 3.38
CA GLN A 131 -8.76 5.63 4.76
C GLN A 131 -8.89 6.80 5.74
N SER A 132 -9.27 6.52 6.98
CA SER A 132 -9.42 7.57 7.99
C SER A 132 -8.07 8.21 8.35
N PHE A 133 -8.11 9.42 8.92
CA PHE A 133 -6.91 10.05 9.46
C PHE A 133 -6.28 9.21 10.57
N GLU A 134 -7.10 8.55 11.39
CA GLU A 134 -6.66 7.65 12.44
C GLU A 134 -5.88 6.46 11.85
N ASP A 135 -6.40 5.82 10.80
CA ASP A 135 -5.72 4.70 10.13
C ASP A 135 -4.37 5.13 9.54
N ILE A 136 -4.30 6.33 8.96
CA ILE A 136 -3.07 6.87 8.38
C ILE A 136 -2.07 7.22 9.49
N SER A 137 -2.52 7.88 10.55
CA SER A 137 -1.70 8.23 11.72
C SER A 137 -1.14 7.00 12.40
N LYS A 138 -1.95 5.95 12.54
CA LYS A 138 -1.51 4.69 13.13
C LYS A 138 -0.44 3.99 12.30
N LYS A 139 -0.49 4.08 10.96
CA LYS A 139 0.61 3.58 10.11
C LYS A 139 1.90 4.34 10.38
N VAL A 140 1.85 5.67 10.43
CA VAL A 140 3.06 6.46 10.71
C VAL A 140 3.62 6.14 12.09
N GLU A 141 2.75 5.97 13.09
CA GLU A 141 3.14 5.54 14.44
C GLU A 141 3.85 4.18 14.45
N VAL A 142 3.25 3.17 13.83
CA VAL A 142 3.78 1.80 13.81
C VAL A 142 5.09 1.70 13.04
N PHE A 143 5.21 2.40 11.90
CA PHE A 143 6.40 2.35 11.06
C PHE A 143 7.50 3.31 11.52
N GLY A 144 7.18 4.32 12.34
CA GLY A 144 8.16 5.24 12.93
C GLY A 144 9.05 5.89 11.87
N ASP A 145 10.36 5.72 12.01
CA ASP A 145 11.35 6.30 11.09
C ASP A 145 11.30 5.71 9.67
N ASN A 146 10.66 4.55 9.51
CA ASN A 146 10.41 3.94 8.20
C ASN A 146 9.17 4.53 7.50
N ALA A 147 8.42 5.41 8.15
CA ALA A 147 7.39 6.21 7.49
C ALA A 147 8.01 7.48 6.92
N ILE A 148 7.93 7.65 5.59
CA ILE A 148 8.51 8.77 4.87
C ILE A 148 7.40 9.49 4.11
N LEU A 149 7.25 10.79 4.36
CA LEU A 149 6.35 11.64 3.58
C LEU A 149 7.18 12.59 2.72
N ALA A 150 6.90 12.60 1.42
CA ALA A 150 7.43 13.58 0.49
C ALA A 150 6.34 14.58 0.13
N THR A 151 6.60 15.87 0.26
CA THR A 151 5.70 16.95 -0.18
C THR A 151 6.34 17.70 -1.33
N VAL A 152 5.53 18.12 -2.31
CA VAL A 152 5.95 19.02 -3.38
C VAL A 152 5.20 20.34 -3.27
N SER A 153 5.94 21.44 -3.35
CA SER A 153 5.40 22.79 -3.34
C SER A 153 5.68 23.54 -4.64
N SER A 154 4.71 24.32 -5.08
CA SER A 154 4.83 25.29 -6.18
C SER A 154 4.34 26.63 -5.66
N ASP A 155 5.09 27.71 -5.92
CA ASP A 155 4.73 29.08 -5.48
C ASP A 155 4.42 29.20 -3.97
N GLY A 156 5.11 28.41 -3.14
CA GLY A 156 4.95 28.42 -1.68
C GLY A 156 3.81 27.55 -1.14
N GLU A 157 2.97 26.97 -2.00
CA GLU A 157 1.86 26.10 -1.60
C GLU A 157 2.18 24.62 -1.86
N VAL A 158 1.84 23.75 -0.91
CA VAL A 158 1.97 22.30 -1.10
C VAL A 158 0.90 21.82 -2.07
N THR A 159 1.33 21.35 -3.24
CA THR A 159 0.45 20.95 -4.35
C THR A 159 0.32 19.43 -4.50
N GLY A 160 1.19 18.66 -3.83
CA GLY A 160 1.10 17.20 -3.83
C GLY A 160 1.91 16.59 -2.70
N ALA A 161 1.54 15.38 -2.30
CA ALA A 161 2.23 14.68 -1.24
C ALA A 161 2.09 13.16 -1.32
N ASN A 162 3.16 12.43 -1.03
CA ASN A 162 3.25 10.98 -1.14
C ASN A 162 3.77 10.37 0.16
N LEU A 163 3.02 9.43 0.74
CA LEU A 163 3.42 8.67 1.92
C LEU A 163 3.97 7.29 1.51
N TYR A 164 5.17 7.01 1.98
CA TYR A 164 5.90 5.77 1.78
C TYR A 164 6.13 5.06 3.12
N LEU A 165 6.14 3.73 3.10
CA LEU A 165 6.47 2.89 4.25
C LEU A 165 7.61 1.94 3.89
N GLY A 166 8.68 1.94 4.66
CA GLY A 166 9.80 1.02 4.55
C GLY A 166 9.55 -0.29 5.32
N PHE A 167 9.87 -1.42 4.72
CA PHE A 167 9.82 -2.73 5.36
C PHE A 167 10.79 -3.70 4.69
N GLY A 168 11.60 -4.41 5.48
CA GLY A 168 12.67 -5.27 4.96
C GLY A 168 13.63 -4.46 4.07
N GLU A 169 13.89 -4.97 2.86
CA GLU A 169 14.74 -4.31 1.85
C GLU A 169 13.96 -3.38 0.91
N GLY A 170 12.67 -3.14 1.17
CA GLY A 170 11.78 -2.43 0.28
C GLY A 170 11.20 -1.13 0.85
N VAL A 171 10.78 -0.25 -0.06
CA VAL A 171 9.96 0.93 0.25
C VAL A 171 8.69 0.88 -0.59
N TRP A 172 7.53 1.02 0.06
CA TRP A 172 6.23 0.94 -0.59
C TRP A 172 5.61 2.32 -0.71
N TYR A 173 5.17 2.68 -1.92
CA TYR A 173 4.31 3.84 -2.15
C TYR A 173 2.88 3.46 -1.75
N ILE A 174 2.41 3.98 -0.62
CA ILE A 174 1.14 3.55 -0.02
C ILE A 174 0.00 4.50 -0.37
N HIS A 175 0.21 5.82 -0.20
CA HIS A 175 -0.81 6.83 -0.43
C HIS A 175 -0.22 8.03 -1.15
N GLY A 176 -1.01 8.63 -2.03
CA GLY A 176 -0.69 9.90 -2.68
C GLY A 176 -1.87 10.85 -2.66
N GLY A 177 -1.58 12.12 -2.51
CA GLY A 177 -2.49 13.24 -2.52
C GLY A 177 -2.08 14.25 -3.56
#